data_AF-A0A2M7XBY8-F1
#
_entry.id   AF-A0A2M7XBY8-F1
#
_cell.length_a   1.000
_cell.length_b   1.000
_cell.length_c   1.000
_cell.angle_alpha   90.00
_cell.angle_beta   90.00
_cell.angle_gamma   90.00
#
_symmetry.space_group_name_H-M   'P 1'
#
loop_
_entity.id
_entity.type
_entity.pdbx_description
1 polymer ?
#
loop_
_entity_poly.entity_id
_entity_poly.type
_entity_poly.pdbx_seq_one_letter_code
_entity_poly.pdbx_strand_id
1 'polypeptide(L)'
;MCPTCGNVICICSKEIEPLPPLHERVEAEKAERAERIERLTNMTDRLFPGEEQAVLRAAIQETFNVPQWGKYHNEGVYMDTHLDKIMDTIEDLYAGKFPKAVTEEMKVIIQRATAGDKEKLQRYALLHDLEKKSTIKLKRTDGSEEDISWDAWKAMLPGDLAEHPDPVALEAFLRESDIEAISYYHEEQKHGDAGADTIEGMEGVGVDSLIVAAIRNHEVAFQFQGTQPATYEEYFGELSEEEVAWVITASYMDQLASYQSDDPRHTESVPNLDALVFLLDSKHNYETLQALKVSLDADSDMQAWKAGGLKDVRIEKEVNRFAGQKDRLRPVEDLLSELKDTFAPKLILGPMVGRLVGVLKSMGLGTEFNTVRMALIGMKEGVDLEAVKVALSEVPIEEAQRASIATWVEENILS
;
A
#
# COMPACT_ATOMS: atom_id res chain seq x y z
N MET A 1 12.04 -8.73 21.63
CA MET A 1 11.36 -9.95 22.10
C MET A 1 10.05 -9.50 22.74
N CYS A 2 8.89 -9.94 22.25
CA CYS A 2 7.59 -9.49 22.75
C CYS A 2 7.36 -9.96 24.20
N PRO A 3 6.94 -9.08 25.13
CA PRO A 3 6.68 -9.46 26.52
C PRO A 3 5.48 -10.41 26.68
N THR A 4 4.57 -10.45 25.71
CA THR A 4 3.37 -11.29 25.73
C THR A 4 3.62 -12.69 25.17
N CYS A 5 4.26 -12.80 23.99
CA CYS A 5 4.44 -14.07 23.30
C CYS A 5 5.87 -14.61 23.28
N GLY A 6 6.86 -13.85 23.76
CA GLY A 6 8.27 -14.27 23.82
C GLY A 6 8.97 -14.40 22.47
N ASN A 7 8.29 -14.14 21.36
CA ASN A 7 8.88 -14.22 20.01
C ASN A 7 9.67 -12.95 19.66
N VAL A 8 10.60 -13.09 18.71
CA VAL A 8 11.31 -11.95 18.11
C VAL A 8 10.33 -11.11 17.28
N ILE A 9 9.42 -11.77 16.55
CA ILE A 9 8.30 -11.17 15.78
C ILE A 9 6.99 -11.50 16.50
N CYS A 10 6.17 -10.50 16.81
CA CYS A 10 4.96 -10.69 17.61
C CYS A 10 3.73 -11.01 16.75
N ILE A 11 2.91 -11.96 17.21
CA ILE A 11 1.65 -12.38 16.56
C ILE A 11 0.38 -12.05 17.38
N CYS A 12 0.50 -11.24 18.43
CA CYS A 12 -0.66 -10.86 19.26
C CYS A 12 -1.57 -9.88 18.50
N SER A 13 -2.83 -10.28 18.27
CA SER A 13 -3.83 -9.41 17.66
C SER A 13 -4.37 -8.39 18.67
N LYS A 14 -4.39 -7.12 18.30
CA LYS A 14 -5.20 -6.08 18.92
C LYS A 14 -6.53 -5.97 18.17
N GLU A 15 -7.64 -5.96 18.90
CA GLU A 15 -8.91 -5.53 18.36
C GLU A 15 -8.92 -4.00 18.30
N ILE A 16 -9.24 -3.43 17.15
CA ILE A 16 -9.38 -1.98 17.05
C ILE A 16 -10.73 -1.62 17.65
N GLU A 17 -10.71 -0.91 18.78
CA GLU A 17 -11.91 -0.38 19.40
C GLU A 17 -12.44 0.78 18.55
N PRO A 18 -13.69 0.71 18.06
CA PRO A 18 -14.31 1.82 17.37
C PRO A 18 -14.45 3.03 18.30
N LEU A 19 -14.33 4.24 17.75
CA LEU A 19 -14.62 5.45 18.52
C LEU A 19 -16.12 5.68 18.63
N PRO A 20 -16.61 6.21 19.77
CA PRO A 20 -18.04 6.50 19.96
C PRO A 20 -18.52 7.62 19.02
N PRO A 21 -19.84 7.92 18.98
CA PRO A 21 -20.38 9.01 18.17
C PRO A 21 -19.76 10.37 18.51
N LEU A 22 -19.75 11.28 17.53
CA LEU A 22 -19.05 12.57 17.59
C LEU A 22 -19.28 13.38 18.88
N HIS A 23 -20.53 13.52 19.32
CA HIS A 23 -20.84 14.33 20.51
C HIS A 23 -20.19 13.78 21.80
N GLU A 24 -20.13 12.45 21.96
CA GLU A 24 -19.46 11.83 23.12
C GLU A 24 -17.95 12.05 23.05
N ARG A 25 -17.38 11.99 21.84
CA ARG A 25 -15.95 12.21 21.60
C ARG A 25 -15.52 13.63 21.89
N VAL A 26 -16.27 14.63 21.43
CA VAL A 26 -15.91 16.05 21.62
C VAL A 26 -15.95 16.42 23.11
N GLU A 27 -16.91 15.89 23.86
CA GLU A 27 -16.96 16.08 25.32
C GLU A 27 -15.80 15.37 26.03
N ALA A 28 -15.46 14.13 25.62
CA ALA A 28 -14.29 13.42 26.14
C ALA A 28 -12.99 14.17 25.80
N GLU A 29 -12.85 14.64 24.57
CA GLU A 29 -11.71 15.42 24.09
C GLU A 29 -11.50 16.65 24.95
N LYS A 30 -12.57 17.40 25.24
CA LYS A 30 -12.55 18.57 26.11
C LYS A 30 -12.10 18.22 27.54
N ALA A 31 -12.62 17.13 28.10
CA ALA A 31 -12.27 16.71 29.45
C ALA A 31 -10.78 16.32 29.59
N GLU A 32 -10.21 15.73 28.53
CA GLU A 32 -8.85 15.17 28.54
C GLU A 32 -7.79 16.13 27.97
N ARG A 33 -8.19 17.18 27.24
CA ARG A 33 -7.28 18.06 26.49
C ARG A 33 -6.15 18.65 27.35
N ALA A 34 -6.47 19.15 28.54
CA ALA A 34 -5.46 19.81 29.39
C ALA A 34 -4.30 18.86 29.75
N GLU A 35 -4.61 17.62 30.15
CA GLU A 35 -3.61 16.61 30.47
C GLU A 35 -2.85 16.15 29.22
N ARG A 36 -3.55 15.98 28.10
CA ARG A 36 -2.93 15.60 26.81
C ARG A 36 -1.94 16.65 26.32
N ILE A 37 -2.31 17.93 26.36
CA ILE A 37 -1.43 19.04 25.99
C ILE A 37 -0.20 19.10 26.91
N GLU A 38 -0.38 18.96 28.22
CA GLU A 38 0.75 18.92 29.16
C GLU A 38 1.70 17.75 28.83
N ARG A 39 1.16 16.55 28.58
CA ARG A 39 1.93 15.37 28.21
C ARG A 39 2.71 15.58 26.90
N LEU A 40 2.06 16.06 25.84
CA LEU A 40 2.68 16.32 24.53
C LEU A 40 3.73 17.44 24.60
N THR A 41 3.47 18.48 25.38
CA THR A 41 4.42 19.58 25.64
C THR A 41 5.67 19.06 26.34
N ASN A 42 5.51 18.33 27.45
CA ASN A 42 6.62 17.72 28.18
C ASN A 42 7.42 16.74 27.30
N MET A 43 6.74 15.99 26.44
CA MET A 43 7.38 15.10 25.47
C MET A 43 8.19 15.89 24.44
N THR A 44 7.65 16.98 23.92
CA THR A 44 8.32 17.88 22.96
C THR A 44 9.59 18.48 23.59
N ASP A 45 9.50 19.01 24.80
CA ASP A 45 10.64 19.59 25.52
C ASP A 45 11.74 18.56 25.78
N ARG A 46 11.36 17.33 26.12
CA ARG A 46 12.28 16.21 26.35
C ARG A 46 12.97 15.75 25.07
N LEU A 47 12.21 15.61 23.97
CA LEU A 47 12.71 15.03 22.72
C LEU A 47 13.50 16.03 21.88
N PHE A 48 13.25 17.33 22.04
CA PHE A 48 13.95 18.41 21.34
C PHE A 48 14.61 19.36 22.35
N PRO A 49 15.60 18.90 23.14
CA PRO A 49 16.21 19.70 24.19
C PRO A 49 17.14 20.79 23.60
N GLY A 50 17.46 21.81 24.40
CA GLY A 50 18.41 22.87 24.03
C GLY A 50 17.75 24.18 23.59
N GLU A 51 18.47 25.29 23.66
CA GLU A 51 17.94 26.61 23.26
C GLU A 51 17.83 26.73 21.73
N GLU A 52 18.74 26.07 21.01
CA GLU A 52 18.77 25.98 19.56
C GLU A 52 17.50 25.33 18.96
N GLN A 53 16.81 24.49 19.74
CA GLN A 53 15.57 23.83 19.33
C GLN A 53 14.30 24.61 19.71
N ALA A 54 14.41 25.76 20.38
CA ALA A 54 13.25 26.47 20.92
C ALA A 54 12.23 26.88 19.84
N VAL A 55 12.71 27.27 18.66
CA VAL A 55 11.86 27.62 17.51
C VAL A 55 11.09 26.39 17.01
N LEU A 56 11.76 25.25 16.87
CA LEU A 56 11.08 24.01 16.46
C LEU A 56 10.05 23.58 17.51
N ARG A 57 10.38 23.62 18.81
CA ARG A 57 9.44 23.27 19.88
C ARG A 57 8.19 24.14 19.84
N ALA A 58 8.35 25.45 19.65
CA ALA A 58 7.22 26.36 19.51
C ALA A 58 6.39 26.04 18.26
N ALA A 59 7.04 25.71 17.14
CA ALA A 59 6.35 25.32 15.91
C ALA A 59 5.55 24.02 16.08
N ILE A 60 6.13 23.01 16.75
CA ILE A 60 5.44 21.75 17.11
C ILE A 60 4.25 22.03 18.03
N GLN A 61 4.44 22.80 19.11
CA GLN A 61 3.36 23.09 20.06
C GLN A 61 2.22 23.89 19.44
N GLU A 62 2.49 24.70 18.43
CA GLU A 62 1.45 25.39 17.67
C GLU A 62 0.58 24.41 16.86
N THR A 63 1.13 23.27 16.41
CA THR A 63 0.35 22.28 15.65
C THR A 63 -0.76 21.65 16.48
N PHE A 64 -0.62 21.59 17.82
CA PHE A 64 -1.62 21.01 18.71
C PHE A 64 -3.01 21.66 18.59
N ASN A 65 -3.06 22.89 18.08
CA ASN A 65 -4.27 23.67 17.89
C ASN A 65 -4.75 23.71 16.43
N VAL A 66 -4.09 22.99 15.51
CA VAL A 66 -4.53 22.85 14.12
C VAL A 66 -5.85 22.06 14.11
N PRO A 67 -6.90 22.56 13.45
CA PRO A 67 -8.24 21.99 13.54
C PRO A 67 -8.39 20.72 12.69
N GLN A 68 -8.97 19.66 13.22
CA GLN A 68 -9.18 18.38 12.51
C GLN A 68 -10.68 18.17 12.30
N TRP A 69 -11.20 18.42 11.09
CA TRP A 69 -12.64 18.34 10.85
C TRP A 69 -12.96 17.76 9.48
N GLY A 70 -13.84 16.75 9.45
CA GLY A 70 -14.37 16.16 8.22
C GLY A 70 -14.40 14.64 8.26
N LYS A 71 -14.75 14.02 7.12
CA LYS A 71 -14.94 12.55 6.99
C LYS A 71 -13.74 11.73 7.46
N TYR A 72 -12.53 12.27 7.35
CA TYR A 72 -11.28 11.57 7.59
C TYR A 72 -10.58 11.95 8.92
N HIS A 73 -11.24 12.78 9.73
CA HIS A 73 -10.70 13.36 10.96
C HIS A 73 -11.70 13.19 12.11
N ASN A 74 -12.00 11.94 12.47
CA ASN A 74 -12.99 11.61 13.50
C ASN A 74 -12.38 11.29 14.87
N GLU A 75 -11.06 11.32 14.98
CA GLU A 75 -10.32 11.10 16.21
C GLU A 75 -10.53 12.21 17.24
N GLY A 76 -10.67 13.47 16.78
CA GLY A 76 -10.88 14.67 17.58
C GLY A 76 -10.89 15.91 16.70
N VAL A 77 -11.28 17.06 17.25
CA VAL A 77 -11.42 18.33 16.50
C VAL A 77 -10.13 19.13 16.41
N TYR A 78 -9.07 18.68 17.07
CA TYR A 78 -7.74 19.26 17.04
C TYR A 78 -6.65 18.19 16.87
N MET A 79 -5.50 18.62 16.34
CA MET A 79 -4.36 17.76 16.00
C MET A 79 -3.73 17.07 17.22
N ASP A 80 -3.81 17.65 18.41
CA ASP A 80 -3.30 17.02 19.64
C ASP A 80 -3.93 15.63 19.88
N THR A 81 -5.21 15.47 19.54
CA THR A 81 -5.91 14.18 19.67
C THR A 81 -5.35 13.15 18.67
N HIS A 82 -5.10 13.57 17.43
CA HIS A 82 -4.48 12.73 16.42
C HIS A 82 -3.06 12.28 16.84
N LEU A 83 -2.23 13.24 17.29
CA LEU A 83 -0.88 12.95 17.79
C LEU A 83 -0.92 11.94 18.95
N ASP A 84 -1.87 12.07 19.86
CA ASP A 84 -2.01 11.15 20.99
C ASP A 84 -2.36 9.72 20.54
N LYS A 85 -3.22 9.57 19.51
CA LYS A 85 -3.50 8.26 18.90
C LYS A 85 -2.28 7.66 18.19
N ILE A 86 -1.43 8.49 17.58
CA ILE A 86 -0.12 8.01 17.08
C ILE A 86 0.74 7.53 18.25
N MET A 87 0.78 8.25 19.38
CA MET A 87 1.56 7.82 20.54
C MET A 87 1.07 6.47 21.10
N ASP A 88 -0.25 6.27 21.22
CA ASP A 88 -0.84 4.98 21.58
C ASP A 88 -0.42 3.87 20.60
N THR A 89 -0.41 4.17 19.31
CA THR A 89 0.04 3.24 18.26
C THR A 89 1.52 2.87 18.42
N ILE A 90 2.37 3.85 18.75
CA ILE A 90 3.78 3.60 19.07
C ILE A 90 3.90 2.68 20.30
N GLU A 91 3.14 2.91 21.37
CA GLU A 91 3.16 2.01 22.54
C GLU A 91 2.77 0.57 22.16
N ASP A 92 1.73 0.42 21.34
CA ASP A 92 1.28 -0.89 20.88
C ASP A 92 2.33 -1.60 20.02
N LEU A 93 3.00 -0.88 19.12
CA LEU A 93 4.12 -1.41 18.34
C LEU A 93 5.21 -1.99 19.24
N TYR A 94 5.59 -1.28 20.30
CA TYR A 94 6.60 -1.72 21.27
C TYR A 94 6.12 -2.87 22.16
N ALA A 95 4.80 -2.95 22.41
CA ALA A 95 4.19 -4.11 23.04
C ALA A 95 4.04 -5.31 22.09
N GLY A 96 4.30 -5.13 20.79
CA GLY A 96 4.09 -6.12 19.74
C GLY A 96 2.62 -6.35 19.42
N LYS A 97 1.75 -5.39 19.72
CA LYS A 97 0.32 -5.48 19.43
C LYS A 97 0.06 -4.91 18.05
N PHE A 98 -0.47 -5.75 17.17
CA PHE A 98 -0.83 -5.34 15.82
C PHE A 98 -2.30 -5.64 15.56
N PRO A 99 -3.03 -4.76 14.85
CA PRO A 99 -4.36 -5.08 14.35
C PRO A 99 -4.34 -6.35 13.48
N LYS A 100 -5.46 -7.08 13.48
CA LYS A 100 -5.59 -8.30 12.66
C LYS A 100 -5.37 -8.07 11.16
N ALA A 101 -5.66 -6.87 10.66
CA ALA A 101 -5.47 -6.49 9.27
C ALA A 101 -3.98 -6.39 8.86
N VAL A 102 -3.07 -6.23 9.82
CA VAL A 102 -1.62 -6.12 9.56
C VAL A 102 -1.04 -7.49 9.26
N THR A 103 -0.50 -7.68 8.05
CA THR A 103 0.14 -8.92 7.60
C THR A 103 1.49 -9.14 8.27
N GLU A 104 1.99 -10.38 8.30
CA GLU A 104 3.31 -10.68 8.87
C GLU A 104 4.46 -9.92 8.18
N GLU A 105 4.37 -9.77 6.85
CA GLU A 105 5.33 -8.97 6.09
C GLU A 105 5.38 -7.52 6.57
N MET A 106 4.21 -6.91 6.78
CA MET A 106 4.11 -5.55 7.28
C MET A 106 4.68 -5.41 8.69
N LYS A 107 4.44 -6.39 9.57
CA LYS A 107 5.05 -6.42 10.91
C LYS A 107 6.56 -6.43 10.81
N VAL A 108 7.14 -7.22 9.92
CA VAL A 108 8.61 -7.27 9.72
C VAL A 108 9.15 -5.92 9.25
N ILE A 109 8.49 -5.27 8.29
CA ILE A 109 8.90 -3.94 7.80
C ILE A 109 8.86 -2.92 8.94
N ILE A 110 7.75 -2.84 9.67
CA ILE A 110 7.58 -1.91 10.79
C ILE A 110 8.60 -2.19 11.89
N GLN A 111 8.77 -3.46 12.28
CA GLN A 111 9.75 -3.82 13.31
C GLN A 111 11.19 -3.52 12.89
N ARG A 112 11.52 -3.63 11.60
CA ARG A 112 12.83 -3.24 11.04
C ARG A 112 13.03 -1.72 11.13
N ALA A 113 12.05 -0.93 10.71
CA ALA A 113 12.15 0.54 10.75
C ALA A 113 12.23 1.09 12.18
N THR A 114 11.48 0.47 13.10
CA THR A 114 11.42 0.93 14.50
C THR A 114 12.65 0.55 15.31
N ALA A 115 13.35 -0.55 14.98
CA ALA A 115 14.64 -1.01 15.54
C ALA A 115 14.85 -0.89 17.08
N GLY A 116 13.79 -0.70 17.87
CA GLY A 116 13.88 -0.42 19.30
C GLY A 116 14.09 1.06 19.67
N ASP A 117 14.14 1.99 18.72
CA ASP A 117 14.23 3.43 18.97
C ASP A 117 12.84 4.11 19.02
N LYS A 118 12.24 4.05 20.21
CA LYS A 118 10.89 4.60 20.44
C LYS A 118 10.88 6.12 20.31
N GLU A 119 11.94 6.77 20.76
CA GLU A 119 12.04 8.23 20.75
C GLU A 119 12.12 8.76 19.31
N LYS A 120 12.77 8.03 18.40
CA LYS A 120 12.81 8.39 16.98
C LYS A 120 11.41 8.39 16.33
N LEU A 121 10.54 7.43 16.67
CA LEU A 121 9.14 7.44 16.21
C LEU A 121 8.34 8.57 16.85
N GLN A 122 8.53 8.83 18.14
CA GLN A 122 7.86 9.94 18.82
C GLN A 122 8.28 11.30 18.23
N ARG A 123 9.56 11.45 17.86
CA ARG A 123 10.05 12.63 17.14
C ARG A 123 9.38 12.76 15.78
N TYR A 124 9.33 11.68 14.99
CA TYR A 124 8.59 11.68 13.73
C TYR A 124 7.13 12.10 13.94
N ALA A 125 6.43 11.50 14.92
CA ALA A 125 5.03 11.77 15.18
C ALA A 125 4.77 13.25 15.46
N LEU A 126 5.62 13.90 16.27
CA LEU A 126 5.51 15.33 16.56
C LEU A 126 5.82 16.25 15.37
N LEU A 127 6.49 15.73 14.33
CA LEU A 127 6.98 16.50 13.18
C LEU A 127 6.19 16.29 11.89
N HIS A 128 5.51 15.15 11.72
CA HIS A 128 5.01 14.71 10.41
C HIS A 128 4.04 15.67 9.72
N ASP A 129 3.29 16.42 10.53
CA ASP A 129 2.23 17.33 10.09
C ASP A 129 2.55 18.79 10.45
N LEU A 130 3.84 19.13 10.62
CA LEU A 130 4.28 20.44 11.08
C LEU A 130 3.66 21.61 10.30
N GLU A 131 3.50 21.42 8.99
CA GLU A 131 3.05 22.45 8.06
C GLU A 131 1.57 22.38 7.69
N LYS A 132 0.75 21.54 8.32
CA LYS A 132 -0.72 21.55 8.09
C LYS A 132 -1.33 22.94 8.32
N LYS A 133 -0.81 23.72 9.26
CA LYS A 133 -1.24 25.11 9.51
C LYS A 133 -1.04 26.04 8.31
N SER A 134 -0.08 25.74 7.43
CA SER A 134 0.21 26.54 6.23
C SER A 134 -0.68 26.19 5.05
N THR A 135 -1.39 25.06 5.11
CA THR A 135 -2.16 24.48 4.00
C THR A 135 -3.65 24.33 4.32
N ILE A 136 -4.24 25.25 5.08
CA ILE A 136 -5.67 25.14 5.45
C ILE A 136 -6.56 25.47 4.24
N LYS A 137 -7.39 24.50 3.85
CA LYS A 137 -8.47 24.66 2.87
C LYS A 137 -9.82 24.34 3.52
N LEU A 138 -10.70 25.33 3.60
CA LEU A 138 -12.05 25.16 4.11
C LEU A 138 -12.96 24.61 3.01
N LYS A 139 -13.75 23.60 3.33
CA LYS A 139 -14.84 23.09 2.49
C LYS A 139 -16.18 23.42 3.14
N ARG A 140 -17.02 24.16 2.43
CA ARG A 140 -18.33 24.60 2.91
C ARG A 140 -19.43 23.63 2.49
N THR A 141 -20.56 23.66 3.20
CA THR A 141 -21.74 22.82 2.91
C THR A 141 -22.38 23.09 1.56
N ASP A 142 -22.12 24.25 0.94
CA ASP A 142 -22.56 24.59 -0.42
C ASP A 142 -21.62 24.05 -1.52
N GLY A 143 -20.54 23.38 -1.13
CA GLY A 143 -19.52 22.82 -2.02
C GLY A 143 -18.42 23.80 -2.41
N SER A 144 -18.41 25.04 -1.89
CA SER A 144 -17.30 25.96 -2.10
C SER A 144 -16.06 25.57 -1.30
N GLU A 145 -14.89 25.83 -1.90
CA GLU A 145 -13.59 25.60 -1.26
C GLU A 145 -12.80 26.92 -1.20
N GLU A 146 -12.15 27.19 -0.08
CA GLU A 146 -11.39 28.42 0.16
C GLU A 146 -10.08 28.11 0.86
N ASP A 147 -8.96 28.56 0.28
CA ASP A 147 -7.64 28.49 0.90
C ASP A 147 -7.44 29.67 1.83
N ILE A 148 -7.06 29.41 3.08
CA ILE A 148 -6.87 30.44 4.09
C ILE A 148 -5.52 30.29 4.78
N SER A 149 -4.93 31.42 5.15
CA SER A 149 -3.74 31.44 5.99
C SER A 149 -4.07 31.09 7.45
N TRP A 150 -3.07 30.65 8.20
CA TRP A 150 -3.21 30.41 9.64
C TRP A 150 -3.70 31.63 10.43
N ASP A 151 -3.22 32.83 10.09
CA ASP A 151 -3.66 34.06 10.75
C ASP A 151 -5.10 34.41 10.40
N ALA A 152 -5.53 34.15 9.15
CA ALA A 152 -6.93 34.29 8.76
C ALA A 152 -7.82 33.29 9.52
N TRP A 153 -7.39 32.03 9.65
CA TRP A 153 -8.09 31.04 10.47
C TRP A 153 -8.28 31.51 11.91
N LYS A 154 -7.20 31.92 12.59
CA LYS A 154 -7.28 32.42 13.98
C LYS A 154 -8.20 33.63 14.10
N ALA A 155 -8.19 34.54 13.13
CA ALA A 155 -9.06 35.72 13.11
C ALA A 155 -10.55 35.39 12.90
N MET A 156 -10.88 34.22 12.36
CA MET A 156 -12.26 33.75 12.23
C MET A 156 -12.82 33.13 13.51
N LEU A 157 -11.96 32.68 14.43
CA LEU A 157 -12.39 32.01 15.65
C LEU A 157 -13.11 33.00 16.60
N PRO A 158 -14.26 32.61 17.18
CA PRO A 158 -15.02 33.48 18.07
C PRO A 158 -14.39 33.58 19.46
N GLY A 159 -14.56 34.74 20.10
CA GLY A 159 -14.17 34.95 21.49
C GLY A 159 -12.66 34.87 21.71
N ASP A 160 -12.25 34.04 22.67
CA ASP A 160 -10.86 33.74 23.04
C ASP A 160 -10.44 32.33 22.58
N LEU A 161 -11.16 31.73 21.63
CA LEU A 161 -10.92 30.34 21.21
C LEU A 161 -9.53 30.13 20.59
N ALA A 162 -8.93 31.19 20.03
CA ALA A 162 -7.56 31.14 19.51
C ALA A 162 -6.53 31.00 20.65
N GLU A 163 -6.77 31.64 21.80
CA GLU A 163 -5.90 31.60 22.99
C GLU A 163 -6.25 30.46 23.95
N HIS A 164 -7.52 30.07 23.99
CA HIS A 164 -8.09 29.05 24.86
C HIS A 164 -8.88 28.01 24.04
N PRO A 165 -8.18 27.12 23.30
CA PRO A 165 -8.81 26.10 22.45
C PRO A 165 -9.76 25.18 23.23
N ASP A 166 -11.02 25.15 22.82
CA ASP A 166 -12.08 24.33 23.40
C ASP A 166 -12.75 23.48 22.29
N PRO A 167 -12.71 22.14 22.38
CA PRO A 167 -13.29 21.25 21.37
C PRO A 167 -14.78 21.47 21.10
N VAL A 168 -15.58 21.71 22.14
CA VAL A 168 -17.03 21.90 22.01
C VAL A 168 -17.33 23.24 21.34
N ALA A 169 -16.59 24.29 21.70
CA ALA A 169 -16.76 25.60 21.06
C ALA A 169 -16.30 25.59 19.60
N LEU A 170 -15.22 24.87 19.27
CA LEU A 170 -14.77 24.73 17.88
C LEU A 170 -15.78 23.95 17.04
N GLU A 171 -16.30 22.83 17.54
CA GLU A 171 -17.34 22.07 16.84
C GLU A 171 -18.57 22.95 16.55
N ALA A 172 -19.05 23.71 17.54
CA ALA A 172 -20.16 24.62 17.38
C ALA A 172 -19.87 25.69 16.31
N PHE A 173 -18.70 26.34 16.36
CA PHE A 173 -18.27 27.33 15.38
C PHE A 173 -18.23 26.77 13.96
N LEU A 174 -17.65 25.58 13.76
CA LEU A 174 -17.55 24.93 12.45
C LEU A 174 -18.94 24.70 11.85
N ARG A 175 -19.90 24.24 12.67
CA ARG A 175 -21.29 24.04 12.25
C ARG A 175 -22.01 25.34 11.94
N GLU A 176 -21.90 26.34 12.82
CA GLU A 176 -22.53 27.66 12.65
C GLU A 176 -21.98 28.42 11.43
N SER A 177 -20.73 28.13 11.07
CA SER A 177 -20.05 28.73 9.92
C SER A 177 -20.21 27.92 8.62
N ASP A 178 -21.07 26.91 8.58
CA ASP A 178 -21.29 26.05 7.42
C ASP A 178 -19.99 25.40 6.89
N ILE A 179 -19.04 25.07 7.77
CA ILE A 179 -17.80 24.37 7.43
C ILE A 179 -18.04 22.87 7.55
N GLU A 180 -18.08 22.18 6.41
CA GLU A 180 -18.28 20.73 6.34
C GLU A 180 -16.99 19.96 6.63
N ALA A 181 -15.86 20.45 6.13
CA ALA A 181 -14.56 19.82 6.32
C ALA A 181 -13.42 20.83 6.22
N ILE A 182 -12.28 20.46 6.80
CA ILE A 182 -11.00 21.12 6.63
C ILE A 182 -10.07 20.14 5.94
N SER A 183 -9.49 20.57 4.83
CA SER A 183 -8.57 19.80 4.01
C SER A 183 -7.20 20.44 4.04
N TYR A 184 -6.16 19.61 4.00
CA TYR A 184 -4.76 20.02 3.96
C TYR A 184 -4.10 19.77 2.60
N TYR A 185 -4.85 19.15 1.68
CA TYR A 185 -4.41 18.85 0.34
C TYR A 185 -4.50 20.09 -0.56
N HIS A 186 -3.36 20.44 -1.18
CA HIS A 186 -3.27 21.38 -2.29
C HIS A 186 -2.52 20.72 -3.43
N GLU A 187 -2.99 20.91 -4.66
CA GLU A 187 -2.38 20.31 -5.85
C GLU A 187 -0.93 20.78 -6.06
N GLU A 188 -0.65 22.03 -5.70
CA GLU A 188 0.67 22.66 -5.89
C GLU A 188 1.60 22.53 -4.66
N GLN A 189 1.06 22.15 -3.49
CA GLN A 189 1.83 22.11 -2.23
C GLN A 189 1.32 21.02 -1.30
N LYS A 190 2.10 19.94 -1.16
CA LYS A 190 1.86 18.92 -0.13
C LYS A 190 2.44 19.38 1.20
N HIS A 191 1.69 19.26 2.29
CA HIS A 191 2.17 19.70 3.60
C HIS A 191 3.32 18.83 4.13
N GLY A 192 3.38 17.54 3.74
CA GLY A 192 4.55 16.69 4.01
C GLY A 192 5.84 17.22 3.36
N ASP A 193 5.78 17.68 2.11
CA ASP A 193 6.92 18.32 1.43
C ASP A 193 7.33 19.62 2.14
N ALA A 194 6.35 20.48 2.43
CA ALA A 194 6.59 21.75 3.12
C ALA A 194 7.18 21.53 4.54
N GLY A 195 6.71 20.51 5.26
CA GLY A 195 7.21 20.14 6.58
C GLY A 195 8.66 19.66 6.54
N ALA A 196 8.99 18.81 5.57
CA ALA A 196 10.36 18.37 5.33
C ALA A 196 11.29 19.56 5.00
N ASP A 197 10.89 20.41 4.06
CA ASP A 197 11.67 21.60 3.66
C ASP A 197 11.88 22.56 4.84
N THR A 198 10.85 22.76 5.67
CA THR A 198 10.91 23.60 6.87
C THR A 198 11.93 23.06 7.86
N ILE A 199 11.93 21.75 8.12
CA ILE A 199 12.88 21.10 9.04
C ILE A 199 14.31 21.19 8.51
N GLU A 200 14.52 20.97 7.21
CA GLU A 200 15.84 21.06 6.58
C GLU A 200 16.38 22.50 6.56
N GLY A 201 15.50 23.50 6.47
CA GLY A 201 15.85 24.92 6.51
C GLY A 201 16.21 25.44 7.90
N MET A 202 15.89 24.72 8.98
CA MET A 202 16.22 25.14 10.35
C MET A 202 17.64 24.72 10.74
N GLU A 203 18.53 25.71 10.91
CA GLU A 203 19.90 25.46 11.39
C GLU A 203 19.91 24.84 12.80
N GLY A 204 20.72 23.80 12.98
CA GLY A 204 20.98 23.21 14.31
C GLY A 204 19.95 22.21 14.82
N VAL A 205 18.89 21.92 14.07
CA VAL A 205 17.82 21.01 14.50
C VAL A 205 18.26 19.54 14.48
N GLY A 206 19.13 19.13 13.55
CA GLY A 206 19.72 17.79 13.55
C GLY A 206 18.70 16.63 13.52
N VAL A 207 17.63 16.78 12.74
CA VAL A 207 16.67 15.69 12.51
C VAL A 207 17.31 14.62 11.63
N ASP A 208 17.07 13.36 11.96
CA ASP A 208 17.53 12.20 11.19
C ASP A 208 16.92 12.20 9.78
N SER A 209 17.72 11.95 8.75
CA SER A 209 17.27 12.00 7.35
C SER A 209 16.14 11.00 7.04
N LEU A 210 16.06 9.88 7.77
CA LEU A 210 14.96 8.92 7.62
C LEU A 210 13.63 9.49 8.14
N ILE A 211 13.68 10.32 9.20
CA ILE A 211 12.49 11.04 9.64
C ILE A 211 12.08 12.02 8.55
N VAL A 212 13.00 12.81 7.99
CA VAL A 212 12.67 13.78 6.93
C VAL A 212 12.07 13.09 5.70
N ALA A 213 12.65 11.96 5.25
CA ALA A 213 12.10 11.16 4.16
C ALA A 213 10.70 10.62 4.47
N ALA A 214 10.46 10.18 5.72
CA ALA A 214 9.16 9.73 6.18
C ALA A 214 8.13 10.87 6.20
N ILE A 215 8.48 12.06 6.71
CA ILE A 215 7.62 13.25 6.71
C ILE A 215 7.22 13.62 5.28
N ARG A 216 8.18 13.62 4.35
CA ARG A 216 7.92 13.97 2.95
C ARG A 216 6.90 13.05 2.28
N ASN A 217 6.88 11.77 2.67
CA ASN A 217 6.11 10.73 2.00
C ASN A 217 5.02 10.09 2.87
N HIS A 218 4.70 10.62 4.05
CA HIS A 218 3.81 9.91 4.99
C HIS A 218 2.39 9.69 4.44
N GLU A 219 1.92 10.57 3.55
CA GLU A 219 0.61 10.47 2.88
C GLU A 219 0.61 9.57 1.63
N VAL A 220 1.77 9.03 1.24
CA VAL A 220 1.91 8.34 -0.06
C VAL A 220 0.99 7.13 -0.19
N ALA A 221 0.64 6.48 0.93
CA ALA A 221 -0.30 5.37 0.93
C ALA A 221 -1.66 5.75 0.33
N PHE A 222 -2.13 6.99 0.49
CA PHE A 222 -3.40 7.44 -0.11
C PHE A 222 -3.37 7.52 -1.65
N GLN A 223 -2.18 7.47 -2.26
CA GLN A 223 -2.03 7.39 -3.72
C GLN A 223 -2.29 5.97 -4.27
N PHE A 224 -2.38 4.97 -3.39
CA PHE A 224 -2.62 3.58 -3.77
C PHE A 224 -4.12 3.25 -3.72
N GLN A 225 -4.74 3.22 -4.90
CA GLN A 225 -6.14 2.79 -5.09
C GLN A 225 -6.25 1.32 -5.58
N GLY A 226 -5.13 0.61 -5.61
CA GLY A 226 -5.02 -0.77 -6.07
C GLY A 226 -3.58 -1.27 -5.97
N THR A 227 -3.34 -2.47 -6.49
CA THR A 227 -2.10 -3.23 -6.27
C THR A 227 -1.07 -3.09 -7.41
N GLN A 228 -1.07 -1.94 -8.09
CA GLN A 228 -0.28 -1.74 -9.31
C GLN A 228 1.22 -1.56 -9.01
N PRO A 229 2.11 -2.42 -9.55
CA PRO A 229 3.56 -2.31 -9.34
C PRO A 229 4.17 -0.98 -9.77
N ALA A 230 3.64 -0.40 -10.84
CA ALA A 230 4.14 0.86 -11.39
C ALA A 230 3.96 2.03 -10.42
N THR A 231 2.86 2.04 -9.66
CA THR A 231 2.64 3.06 -8.62
C THR A 231 3.66 2.91 -7.50
N TYR A 232 4.03 1.69 -7.11
CA TYR A 232 5.10 1.48 -6.15
C TYR A 232 6.45 1.99 -6.68
N GLU A 233 6.81 1.66 -7.92
CA GLU A 233 8.05 2.13 -8.55
C GLU A 233 8.11 3.66 -8.67
N GLU A 234 6.99 4.30 -9.02
CA GLU A 234 6.88 5.76 -9.14
C GLU A 234 7.23 6.48 -7.84
N TYR A 235 6.72 5.99 -6.71
CA TYR A 235 6.89 6.67 -5.41
C TYR A 235 8.09 6.19 -4.60
N PHE A 236 8.54 4.95 -4.79
CA PHE A 236 9.57 4.33 -3.96
C PHE A 236 10.83 3.91 -4.73
N GLY A 237 10.84 3.99 -6.07
CA GLY A 237 11.94 3.48 -6.90
C GLY A 237 13.29 4.17 -6.66
N GLU A 238 13.30 5.40 -6.15
CA GLU A 238 14.51 6.15 -5.82
C GLU A 238 14.91 6.05 -4.34
N LEU A 239 14.05 5.47 -3.49
CA LEU A 239 14.27 5.36 -2.05
C LEU A 239 15.07 4.09 -1.72
N SER A 240 15.92 4.19 -0.70
CA SER A 240 16.58 3.03 -0.10
C SER A 240 15.58 2.15 0.64
N GLU A 241 15.90 0.86 0.83
CA GLU A 241 15.03 -0.05 1.61
C GLU A 241 14.70 0.47 3.01
N GLU A 242 15.63 1.19 3.63
CA GLU A 242 15.43 1.75 4.97
C GLU A 242 14.47 2.93 4.94
N GLU A 243 14.57 3.82 3.95
CA GLU A 243 13.60 4.90 3.72
C GLU A 243 12.21 4.33 3.41
N VAL A 244 12.11 3.34 2.52
CA VAL A 244 10.83 2.66 2.23
C VAL A 244 10.21 2.11 3.51
N ALA A 245 11.00 1.44 4.37
CA ALA A 245 10.50 0.88 5.61
C ALA A 245 9.99 1.98 6.57
N TRP A 246 10.68 3.11 6.64
CA TRP A 246 10.27 4.27 7.43
C TRP A 246 9.00 4.92 6.91
N VAL A 247 8.87 5.11 5.59
CA VAL A 247 7.67 5.67 4.96
C VAL A 247 6.45 4.77 5.19
N ILE A 248 6.60 3.45 5.02
CA ILE A 248 5.51 2.50 5.31
C ILE A 248 5.11 2.55 6.79
N THR A 249 6.08 2.67 7.69
CA THR A 249 5.82 2.76 9.13
C THR A 249 5.12 4.07 9.49
N ALA A 250 5.51 5.18 8.86
CA ALA A 250 4.87 6.48 8.96
C ALA A 250 3.40 6.42 8.52
N SER A 251 3.13 5.93 7.31
CA SER A 251 1.76 5.76 6.80
C SER A 251 0.92 4.81 7.67
N TYR A 252 1.54 3.79 8.24
CA TYR A 252 0.86 2.89 9.19
C TYR A 252 0.40 3.60 10.46
N MET A 253 1.31 4.36 11.09
CA MET A 253 1.00 5.08 12.33
C MET A 253 -0.08 6.13 12.10
N ASP A 254 0.04 6.89 11.01
CA ASP A 254 -0.92 7.91 10.61
C ASP A 254 -2.30 7.31 10.33
N GLN A 255 -2.40 6.30 9.45
CA GLN A 255 -3.69 5.67 9.13
C GLN A 255 -4.36 4.97 10.32
N LEU A 256 -3.61 4.46 11.30
CA LEU A 256 -4.19 3.92 12.52
C LEU A 256 -4.71 5.00 13.47
N ALA A 257 -4.16 6.21 13.38
CA ALA A 257 -4.60 7.37 14.14
C ALA A 257 -5.71 8.17 13.42
N SER A 258 -5.90 7.98 12.11
CA SER A 258 -6.97 8.61 11.32
C SER A 258 -8.25 7.77 11.33
N TYR A 259 -9.28 8.25 12.02
CA TYR A 259 -10.55 7.54 12.11
C TYR A 259 -11.56 8.03 11.06
N GLN A 260 -12.22 7.10 10.39
CA GLN A 260 -13.19 7.38 9.32
C GLN A 260 -14.59 6.88 9.67
N SER A 261 -15.60 7.59 9.20
CA SER A 261 -17.01 7.20 9.31
C SER A 261 -17.83 7.83 8.18
N ASP A 262 -18.85 7.14 7.70
CA ASP A 262 -19.79 7.69 6.71
C ASP A 262 -20.75 8.71 7.31
N ASP A 263 -21.18 8.52 8.57
CA ASP A 263 -21.87 9.55 9.35
C ASP A 263 -21.39 9.51 10.81
N PRO A 264 -20.39 10.34 11.16
CA PRO A 264 -19.78 10.31 12.48
C PRO A 264 -20.71 10.75 13.61
N ARG A 265 -21.89 11.29 13.29
CA ARG A 265 -22.89 11.68 14.30
C ARG A 265 -23.65 10.49 14.87
N HIS A 266 -23.74 9.41 14.10
CA HIS A 266 -24.61 8.27 14.41
C HIS A 266 -23.91 6.93 14.41
N THR A 267 -22.70 6.87 13.86
CA THR A 267 -21.96 5.62 13.72
C THR A 267 -20.60 5.71 14.37
N GLU A 268 -20.12 4.56 14.82
CA GLU A 268 -18.77 4.43 15.30
C GLU A 268 -17.77 4.68 14.16
N SER A 269 -16.60 5.22 14.50
CA SER A 269 -15.53 5.42 13.53
C SER A 269 -14.45 4.38 13.70
N VAL A 270 -13.82 3.96 12.59
CA VAL A 270 -12.70 3.01 12.60
C VAL A 270 -11.56 3.52 11.70
N PRO A 271 -10.31 3.13 11.96
CA PRO A 271 -9.20 3.37 11.06
C PRO A 271 -9.42 2.67 9.72
N ASN A 272 -9.03 3.33 8.62
CA ASN A 272 -9.07 2.74 7.29
C ASN A 272 -7.65 2.39 6.84
N LEU A 273 -7.38 1.09 6.72
CA LEU A 273 -6.07 0.56 6.33
C LEU A 273 -6.02 0.10 4.86
N ASP A 274 -7.08 0.31 4.07
CA ASP A 274 -7.17 -0.21 2.71
C ASP A 274 -6.05 0.35 1.82
N ALA A 275 -5.78 1.65 1.93
CA ALA A 275 -4.71 2.33 1.20
C ALA A 275 -3.33 1.72 1.51
N LEU A 276 -3.08 1.38 2.78
CA LEU A 276 -1.84 0.72 3.20
C LEU A 276 -1.75 -0.72 2.72
N VAL A 277 -2.87 -1.46 2.70
CA VAL A 277 -2.93 -2.81 2.12
C VAL A 277 -2.59 -2.76 0.62
N PHE A 278 -3.17 -1.81 -0.11
CA PHE A 278 -2.88 -1.62 -1.53
C PHE A 278 -1.42 -1.24 -1.80
N LEU A 279 -0.81 -0.40 -0.97
CA LEU A 279 0.62 -0.10 -1.03
C LEU A 279 1.45 -1.38 -0.90
N LEU A 280 1.17 -2.20 0.11
CA LEU A 280 1.95 -3.42 0.39
C LEU A 280 1.80 -4.47 -0.70
N ASP A 281 0.59 -4.66 -1.22
CA ASP A 281 0.38 -5.57 -2.33
C ASP A 281 1.05 -5.05 -3.62
N SER A 282 1.07 -3.73 -3.83
CA SER A 282 1.84 -3.12 -4.94
C SER A 282 3.34 -3.36 -4.80
N LYS A 283 3.89 -3.23 -3.59
CA LYS A 283 5.28 -3.56 -3.27
C LYS A 283 5.58 -5.03 -3.55
N HIS A 284 4.76 -5.95 -3.03
CA HIS A 284 4.92 -7.39 -3.25
C HIS A 284 4.88 -7.72 -4.74
N ASN A 285 3.94 -7.11 -5.48
CA ASN A 285 3.82 -7.33 -6.92
C ASN A 285 5.06 -6.81 -7.67
N TYR A 286 5.57 -5.63 -7.30
CA TYR A 286 6.81 -5.08 -7.84
C TYR A 286 8.00 -6.03 -7.63
N GLU A 287 8.25 -6.44 -6.38
CA GLU A 287 9.36 -7.32 -6.02
C GLU A 287 9.24 -8.70 -6.70
N THR A 288 8.02 -9.24 -6.77
CA THR A 288 7.74 -10.50 -7.48
C THR A 288 8.09 -10.40 -8.96
N LEU A 289 7.76 -9.28 -9.62
CA LEU A 289 8.09 -9.08 -11.03
C LEU A 289 9.59 -8.88 -11.24
N GLN A 290 10.30 -8.20 -10.34
CA GLN A 290 11.76 -8.08 -10.42
C GLN A 290 12.43 -9.44 -10.25
N ALA A 291 12.01 -10.22 -9.25
CA ALA A 291 12.51 -11.57 -9.01
C ALA A 291 12.19 -12.53 -10.17
N LEU A 292 11.02 -12.38 -10.81
CA LEU A 292 10.64 -13.13 -12.00
C LEU A 292 11.56 -12.81 -13.19
N LYS A 293 11.88 -11.53 -13.43
CA LYS A 293 12.82 -11.12 -14.49
C LYS A 293 14.20 -11.75 -14.27
N VAL A 294 14.73 -11.70 -13.04
CA VAL A 294 16.00 -12.35 -12.70
C VAL A 294 15.94 -13.86 -12.92
N SER A 295 14.86 -14.51 -12.49
CA SER A 295 14.67 -15.96 -12.67
C SER A 295 14.57 -16.36 -14.14
N LEU A 296 13.89 -15.56 -14.97
CA LEU A 296 13.80 -15.77 -16.42
C LEU A 296 15.16 -15.68 -17.11
N ASP A 297 16.02 -14.77 -16.65
CA ASP A 297 17.36 -14.62 -17.20
C ASP A 297 18.31 -15.74 -16.75
N ALA A 298 18.08 -16.34 -15.59
CA ALA A 298 18.84 -17.49 -15.09
C ALA A 298 18.35 -18.86 -15.60
N ASP A 299 17.08 -18.99 -16.05
CA ASP A 299 16.49 -20.27 -16.44
C ASP A 299 17.04 -20.80 -17.77
N SER A 300 17.60 -22.01 -17.75
CA SER A 300 18.27 -22.62 -18.91
C SER A 300 17.34 -22.88 -20.10
N ASP A 301 16.08 -23.23 -19.85
CA ASP A 301 15.11 -23.51 -20.92
C ASP A 301 14.74 -22.20 -21.61
N MET A 302 14.47 -21.15 -20.83
CA MET A 302 14.22 -19.81 -21.35
C MET A 302 15.39 -19.29 -22.19
N GLN A 303 16.63 -19.48 -21.73
CA GLN A 303 17.82 -19.10 -22.50
C GLN A 303 17.94 -19.90 -23.81
N ALA A 304 17.67 -21.21 -23.77
CA ALA A 304 17.67 -22.04 -24.97
C ALA A 304 16.60 -21.59 -25.98
N TRP A 305 15.40 -21.22 -25.51
CA TRP A 305 14.33 -20.75 -26.38
C TRP A 305 14.61 -19.35 -26.95
N LYS A 306 15.21 -18.44 -26.17
CA LYS A 306 15.70 -17.15 -26.65
C LYS A 306 16.72 -17.36 -27.79
N ALA A 307 17.69 -18.26 -27.61
CA ALA A 307 18.64 -18.64 -28.65
C ALA A 307 17.97 -19.28 -29.88
N GLY A 308 16.87 -20.00 -29.69
CA GLY A 308 16.02 -20.57 -30.73
C GLY A 308 15.08 -19.58 -31.44
N GLY A 309 15.12 -18.29 -31.09
CA GLY A 309 14.36 -17.23 -31.76
C GLY A 309 13.12 -16.72 -31.02
N LEU A 310 12.91 -17.10 -29.76
CA LEU A 310 11.93 -16.43 -28.88
C LEU A 310 12.36 -14.97 -28.67
N LYS A 311 11.49 -14.03 -29.04
CA LYS A 311 11.77 -12.59 -28.93
C LYS A 311 11.46 -12.08 -27.52
N ASP A 312 12.36 -11.28 -26.96
CA ASP A 312 12.19 -10.67 -25.63
C ASP A 312 10.89 -9.87 -25.49
N VAL A 313 10.47 -9.15 -26.54
CA VAL A 313 9.18 -8.43 -26.59
C VAL A 313 7.97 -9.33 -26.27
N ARG A 314 8.02 -10.63 -26.60
CA ARG A 314 6.93 -11.56 -26.26
C ARG A 314 6.96 -11.94 -24.78
N ILE A 315 8.15 -12.13 -24.21
CA ILE A 315 8.33 -12.41 -22.79
C ILE A 315 7.88 -11.19 -21.98
N GLU A 316 8.35 -10.01 -22.36
CA GLU A 316 7.98 -8.73 -21.75
C GLU A 316 6.46 -8.50 -21.77
N LYS A 317 5.79 -8.82 -22.89
CA LYS A 317 4.33 -8.73 -22.97
C LYS A 317 3.62 -9.62 -21.94
N GLU A 318 4.09 -10.85 -21.72
CA GLU A 318 3.49 -11.75 -20.74
C GLU A 318 3.84 -11.35 -19.30
N VAL A 319 5.04 -10.84 -19.05
CA VAL A 319 5.40 -10.25 -17.75
C VAL A 319 4.52 -9.04 -17.45
N ASN A 320 4.30 -8.15 -18.43
CA ASN A 320 3.42 -6.99 -18.31
C ASN A 320 1.95 -7.38 -18.10
N ARG A 321 1.52 -8.56 -18.59
CA ARG A 321 0.18 -9.10 -18.28
C ARG A 321 0.03 -9.40 -16.80
N PHE A 322 1.07 -9.91 -16.13
CA PHE A 322 1.04 -10.09 -14.68
C PHE A 322 0.99 -8.75 -13.94
N ALA A 323 1.75 -7.75 -14.40
CA ALA A 323 1.72 -6.42 -13.80
C ALA A 323 0.32 -5.75 -13.80
N GLY A 324 -0.54 -6.08 -14.78
CA GLY A 324 -1.91 -5.59 -14.86
C GLY A 324 -2.93 -6.35 -14.00
N GLN A 325 -2.51 -7.35 -13.21
CA GLN A 325 -3.40 -8.03 -12.28
C GLN A 325 -3.79 -7.08 -11.13
N LYS A 326 -5.02 -7.23 -10.63
CA LYS A 326 -5.56 -6.40 -9.53
C LYS A 326 -5.32 -7.01 -8.16
N ASP A 327 -4.93 -8.28 -8.12
CA ASP A 327 -4.70 -9.03 -6.90
C ASP A 327 -3.20 -9.18 -6.66
N ARG A 328 -2.85 -9.57 -5.44
CA ARG A 328 -1.49 -9.96 -5.08
C ARG A 328 -1.00 -11.09 -5.99
N LEU A 329 0.19 -10.94 -6.56
CA LEU A 329 0.82 -11.91 -7.44
C LEU A 329 1.20 -13.18 -6.67
N ARG A 330 1.06 -14.31 -7.36
CA ARG A 330 1.52 -15.63 -6.91
C ARG A 330 3.05 -15.70 -6.81
N PRO A 331 3.60 -16.71 -6.11
CA PRO A 331 5.05 -16.93 -6.04
C PRO A 331 5.74 -16.98 -7.40
N VAL A 332 7.01 -16.59 -7.43
CA VAL A 332 7.82 -16.48 -8.65
C VAL A 332 7.89 -17.80 -9.41
N GLU A 333 7.94 -18.93 -8.69
CA GLU A 333 8.03 -20.27 -9.25
C GLU A 333 6.79 -20.63 -10.07
N ASP A 334 5.60 -20.25 -9.59
CA ASP A 334 4.33 -20.48 -10.29
C ASP A 334 4.24 -19.64 -11.56
N LEU A 335 4.65 -18.37 -11.47
CA LEU A 335 4.66 -17.46 -12.62
C LEU A 335 5.68 -17.91 -13.66
N LEU A 336 6.88 -18.32 -13.23
CA LEU A 336 7.91 -18.87 -14.10
C LEU A 336 7.42 -20.16 -14.76
N SER A 337 6.78 -21.06 -14.03
CA SER A 337 6.19 -22.28 -14.59
C SER A 337 5.14 -21.96 -15.65
N GLU A 338 4.26 -20.98 -15.38
CA GLU A 338 3.24 -20.55 -16.35
C GLU A 338 3.87 -19.96 -17.62
N LEU A 339 4.92 -19.14 -17.49
CA LEU A 339 5.66 -18.63 -18.65
C LEU A 339 6.36 -19.75 -19.41
N LYS A 340 6.93 -20.72 -18.70
CA LYS A 340 7.57 -21.89 -19.31
C LYS A 340 6.57 -22.72 -20.09
N ASP A 341 5.38 -22.98 -19.56
CA ASP A 341 4.34 -23.69 -20.31
C ASP A 341 3.79 -22.86 -21.48
N THR A 342 3.79 -21.54 -21.36
CA THR A 342 3.39 -20.62 -22.44
C THR A 342 4.38 -20.64 -23.61
N PHE A 343 5.68 -20.64 -23.31
CA PHE A 343 6.75 -20.53 -24.30
C PHE A 343 7.41 -21.85 -24.69
N ALA A 344 7.12 -22.94 -23.97
CA ALA A 344 7.64 -24.25 -24.27
C ALA A 344 7.44 -24.56 -25.76
N PRO A 345 8.50 -25.00 -26.45
CA PRO A 345 8.39 -25.47 -27.81
C PRO A 345 7.30 -26.53 -27.88
N LYS A 346 6.35 -26.30 -28.77
CA LYS A 346 5.18 -27.17 -28.95
C LYS A 346 5.52 -28.19 -30.02
N LEU A 347 5.09 -29.43 -29.78
CA LEU A 347 5.17 -30.52 -30.74
C LEU A 347 4.66 -30.09 -32.13
N ILE A 348 3.58 -29.31 -32.14
CA ILE A 348 2.95 -28.82 -33.38
C ILE A 348 3.15 -27.30 -33.50
N LEU A 349 4.07 -26.89 -34.36
CA LEU A 349 4.33 -25.48 -34.66
C LEU A 349 3.22 -24.86 -35.51
N GLY A 350 3.09 -23.52 -35.46
CA GLY A 350 2.02 -22.76 -36.15
C GLY A 350 1.75 -23.17 -37.61
N PRO A 351 2.77 -23.33 -38.48
CA PRO A 351 2.57 -23.78 -39.86
C PRO A 351 2.01 -25.21 -39.98
N MET A 352 2.27 -26.07 -39.00
CA MET A 352 1.80 -27.46 -38.96
C MET A 352 0.39 -27.58 -38.38
N VAL A 353 -0.06 -26.61 -37.58
CA VAL A 353 -1.44 -26.55 -37.07
C VAL A 353 -2.44 -26.58 -38.21
N GLY A 354 -2.18 -25.88 -39.32
CA GLY A 354 -3.04 -25.91 -40.50
C GLY A 354 -3.15 -27.30 -41.14
N ARG A 355 -2.04 -28.05 -41.19
CA ARG A 355 -2.01 -29.43 -41.71
C ARG A 355 -2.76 -30.38 -40.78
N LEU A 356 -2.53 -30.27 -39.47
CA LEU A 356 -3.25 -31.02 -38.45
C LEU A 356 -4.76 -30.78 -38.59
N VAL A 357 -5.19 -29.51 -38.68
CA VAL A 357 -6.61 -29.16 -38.86
C VAL A 357 -7.19 -29.80 -40.11
N GLY A 358 -6.45 -29.82 -41.22
CA GLY A 358 -6.88 -30.48 -42.46
C GLY A 358 -7.09 -31.99 -42.29
N VAL A 359 -6.13 -32.67 -41.65
CA VAL A 359 -6.19 -34.11 -41.37
C VAL A 359 -7.38 -34.43 -40.44
N LEU A 360 -7.49 -33.72 -39.31
CA LEU A 360 -8.57 -33.91 -38.34
C LEU A 360 -9.97 -33.69 -38.95
N LYS A 361 -10.12 -32.71 -39.85
CA LYS A 361 -11.38 -32.48 -40.59
C LYS A 361 -11.69 -33.61 -41.56
N SER A 362 -10.67 -34.15 -42.24
CA SER A 362 -10.86 -35.26 -43.20
C SER A 362 -11.32 -36.56 -42.54
N MET A 363 -11.03 -36.72 -41.25
CA MET A 363 -11.44 -37.88 -40.43
C MET A 363 -12.88 -37.80 -39.92
N GLY A 364 -13.61 -36.70 -40.21
CA GLY A 364 -15.01 -36.55 -39.81
C GLY A 364 -15.21 -36.37 -38.31
N LEU A 365 -14.21 -35.87 -37.58
CA LEU A 365 -14.34 -35.58 -36.14
C LEU A 365 -15.41 -34.52 -35.92
N GLY A 366 -16.37 -34.81 -35.04
CA GLY A 366 -17.48 -33.94 -34.69
C GLY A 366 -17.10 -32.97 -33.58
N THR A 367 -17.76 -33.11 -32.43
CA THR A 367 -17.51 -32.31 -31.23
C THR A 367 -16.12 -32.51 -30.64
N GLU A 368 -15.51 -33.65 -30.93
CA GLU A 368 -14.20 -34.09 -30.44
C GLU A 368 -13.04 -33.40 -31.16
N PHE A 369 -13.30 -32.79 -32.33
CA PHE A 369 -12.30 -32.10 -33.13
C PHE A 369 -11.46 -31.12 -32.32
N ASN A 370 -12.12 -30.28 -31.51
CA ASN A 370 -11.40 -29.30 -30.70
C ASN A 370 -10.63 -29.95 -29.56
N THR A 371 -11.15 -31.01 -28.94
CA THR A 371 -10.48 -31.73 -27.85
C THR A 371 -9.20 -32.40 -28.35
N VAL A 372 -9.25 -33.12 -29.49
CA VAL A 372 -8.05 -33.70 -30.12
C VAL A 372 -7.05 -32.61 -30.51
N ARG A 373 -7.54 -31.53 -31.14
CA ARG A 373 -6.68 -30.41 -31.57
C ARG A 373 -5.94 -29.80 -30.38
N MET A 374 -6.65 -29.55 -29.26
CA MET A 374 -6.04 -28.97 -28.07
C MET A 374 -5.07 -29.95 -27.38
N ALA A 375 -5.41 -31.23 -27.31
CA ALA A 375 -4.54 -32.27 -26.75
C ALA A 375 -3.19 -32.32 -27.47
N LEU A 376 -3.19 -32.31 -28.80
CA LEU A 376 -1.96 -32.41 -29.61
C LEU A 376 -1.16 -31.10 -29.67
N ILE A 377 -1.83 -29.94 -29.78
CA ILE A 377 -1.14 -28.63 -29.78
C ILE A 377 -0.53 -28.34 -28.40
N GLY A 378 -1.11 -28.87 -27.33
CA GLY A 378 -0.59 -28.73 -25.98
C GLY A 378 0.65 -29.58 -25.67
N MET A 379 1.01 -30.53 -26.54
CA MET A 379 2.17 -31.40 -26.30
C MET A 379 3.48 -30.62 -26.48
N LYS A 380 4.46 -30.91 -25.61
CA LYS A 380 5.82 -30.33 -25.67
C LYS A 380 6.64 -31.00 -26.79
N GLU A 381 7.58 -30.28 -27.39
CA GLU A 381 8.56 -30.84 -28.33
C GLU A 381 9.38 -31.96 -27.66
N GLY A 382 9.78 -32.99 -28.41
CA GLY A 382 10.59 -34.11 -27.91
C GLY A 382 9.82 -35.24 -27.21
N VAL A 383 8.49 -35.18 -27.15
CA VAL A 383 7.64 -36.31 -26.73
C VAL A 383 7.73 -37.45 -27.74
N ASP A 384 7.64 -38.70 -27.26
CA ASP A 384 7.62 -39.87 -28.12
C ASP A 384 6.19 -40.25 -28.56
N LEU A 385 6.09 -41.24 -29.44
CA LEU A 385 4.81 -41.74 -29.94
C LEU A 385 3.91 -42.29 -28.83
N GLU A 386 4.49 -42.86 -27.77
CA GLU A 386 3.71 -43.41 -26.66
C GLU A 386 3.02 -42.30 -25.87
N ALA A 387 3.71 -41.17 -25.62
CA ALA A 387 3.07 -40.00 -25.03
C ALA A 387 1.92 -39.45 -25.89
N VAL A 388 2.04 -39.47 -27.22
CA VAL A 388 0.96 -39.07 -28.14
C VAL A 388 -0.23 -40.02 -28.02
N LYS A 389 0.01 -41.33 -27.99
CA LYS A 389 -1.05 -42.34 -27.80
C LYS A 389 -1.74 -42.18 -26.45
N VAL A 390 -0.99 -41.93 -25.39
CA VAL A 390 -1.52 -41.70 -24.03
C VAL A 390 -2.39 -40.45 -23.99
N ALA A 391 -2.03 -39.36 -24.66
CA ALA A 391 -2.86 -38.15 -24.73
C ALA A 391 -4.17 -38.39 -25.51
N LEU A 392 -4.10 -39.10 -26.64
CA LEU A 392 -5.28 -39.40 -27.46
C LEU A 392 -6.23 -40.40 -26.78
N SER A 393 -5.66 -41.38 -26.08
CA SER A 393 -6.05 -41.78 -24.72
C SER A 393 -7.37 -41.32 -24.13
N GLU A 394 -7.31 -40.06 -23.74
CA GLU A 394 -8.27 -39.40 -22.87
C GLU A 394 -9.39 -38.73 -23.66
N VAL A 395 -9.30 -38.75 -25.00
CA VAL A 395 -10.28 -38.17 -25.90
C VAL A 395 -11.28 -39.25 -26.34
N PRO A 396 -12.60 -39.00 -26.30
CA PRO A 396 -13.61 -39.98 -26.65
C PRO A 396 -13.79 -40.12 -28.18
N ILE A 397 -12.73 -40.58 -28.86
CA ILE A 397 -12.71 -40.89 -30.31
C ILE A 397 -12.54 -42.38 -30.56
N GLU A 398 -12.95 -42.83 -31.75
CA GLU A 398 -12.82 -44.23 -32.16
C GLU A 398 -11.36 -44.66 -32.25
N GLU A 399 -11.08 -45.93 -31.95
CA GLU A 399 -9.72 -46.49 -31.97
C GLU A 399 -9.04 -46.34 -33.34
N ALA A 400 -9.81 -46.50 -34.43
CA ALA A 400 -9.30 -46.31 -35.79
C ALA A 400 -8.86 -44.86 -36.06
N GLN A 401 -9.62 -43.88 -35.55
CA GLN A 401 -9.27 -42.46 -35.65
C GLN A 401 -8.01 -42.17 -34.82
N ARG A 402 -7.96 -42.70 -33.59
CA ARG A 402 -6.83 -42.57 -32.67
C ARG A 402 -5.52 -43.08 -33.28
N ALA A 403 -5.55 -44.29 -33.85
CA ALA A 403 -4.41 -44.88 -34.54
C ALA A 403 -3.97 -44.04 -35.75
N SER A 404 -4.93 -43.59 -36.57
CA SER A 404 -4.64 -42.77 -37.75
C SER A 404 -4.00 -41.43 -37.40
N ILE A 405 -4.44 -40.80 -36.31
CA ILE A 405 -3.87 -39.56 -35.80
C ILE A 405 -2.45 -39.81 -35.27
N ALA A 406 -2.25 -40.86 -34.48
CA ALA A 406 -0.93 -41.20 -33.94
C ALA A 406 0.10 -41.49 -35.06
N THR A 407 -0.28 -42.26 -36.08
CA THR A 407 0.56 -42.50 -37.26
C THR A 407 0.88 -41.21 -38.01
N TRP A 408 -0.11 -40.32 -38.20
CA TRP A 408 0.17 -39.03 -38.84
C TRP A 408 1.17 -38.20 -38.05
N VAL A 409 1.04 -38.14 -36.71
CA VAL A 409 1.98 -37.42 -35.84
C VAL A 409 3.38 -38.03 -35.93
N GLU A 410 3.49 -39.36 -35.93
CA GLU A 410 4.77 -40.07 -36.11
C GLU A 410 5.45 -39.70 -37.43
N GLU A 411 4.72 -39.83 -38.55
CA GLU A 411 5.25 -39.65 -39.90
C GLU A 411 5.54 -38.20 -40.31
N ASN A 412 4.91 -37.23 -39.65
CA ASN A 412 4.97 -35.83 -40.08
C ASN A 412 5.55 -34.88 -39.03
N ILE A 413 5.69 -35.33 -37.79
CA ILE A 413 6.14 -34.49 -36.67
C ILE A 413 7.30 -35.12 -35.91
N LEU A 414 7.22 -36.42 -35.58
CA LEU A 414 8.25 -37.09 -34.78
C LEU A 414 9.42 -37.65 -35.60
N SER A 415 9.27 -37.75 -36.92
CA SER A 415 10.28 -38.21 -37.88
C SER A 415 10.98 -37.04 -38.57
#